data_AF-A0AAP5YEI8-F1
#
_entry.id   AF-A0AAP5YEI8-F1
#
_cell.length_a   1.000
_cell.length_b   1.000
_cell.length_c   1.000
_cell.angle_alpha   90.00
_cell.angle_beta   90.00
_cell.angle_gamma   90.00
#
_symmetry.space_group_name_H-M   'P 1'
#
loop_
_entity.id
_entity.type
_entity.pdbx_description
1 polymer ?
#
loop_
_entity_poly.entity_id
_entity_poly.type
_entity_poly.pdbx_seq_one_letter_code
_entity_poly.pdbx_strand_id
1 'polypeptide(L)'
;ARAKINAWFRKQSREKNLEAGREILEHELVKIGATLKDAEHYALKRFNVNTPDELYVGVGSGDLRINQIINHINALVNKPTAEEEDQQALEKLQEAEHKAPAQSRPKKDAVVVEGVDNLMTHLARCCQPIPGDDICGYITQGRGISVHRSDCEQLEELRHHAPERIIDTVWGSGFVGS
;
A
#
# COMPACT_ATOMS: atom_id res chain seq x y z
N ALA A 1 28.66 15.16 28.38
CA ALA A 1 28.70 16.62 28.14
C ALA A 1 27.58 17.11 27.20
N ARG A 2 27.42 16.55 25.98
CA ARG A 2 26.38 16.95 25.00
C ARG A 2 24.93 16.88 25.49
N ALA A 3 24.55 15.85 26.24
CA ALA A 3 23.18 15.71 26.77
C ALA A 3 22.75 16.85 27.71
N LYS A 4 23.69 17.38 28.50
CA LYS A 4 23.44 18.47 29.47
C LYS A 4 23.31 19.83 28.76
N ILE A 5 24.07 20.02 27.68
CA ILE A 5 23.99 21.20 26.80
C ILE A 5 22.64 21.21 26.06
N ASN A 6 22.23 20.08 25.49
CA ASN A 6 20.92 19.96 24.84
C ASN A 6 19.77 20.17 25.84
N ALA A 7 19.86 19.61 27.05
CA ALA A 7 18.87 19.84 28.10
C ALA A 7 18.78 21.33 28.51
N TRP A 8 19.90 22.05 28.52
CA TRP A 8 19.94 23.47 28.82
C TRP A 8 19.32 24.32 27.70
N PHE A 9 19.66 24.07 26.42
CA PHE A 9 19.02 24.73 25.27
C PHE A 9 17.51 24.42 25.18
N ARG A 10 17.11 23.19 25.51
CA ARG A 10 15.70 22.79 25.63
C ARG A 10 14.96 23.60 26.70
N LYS A 11 15.61 23.85 27.83
CA LYS A 11 15.03 24.64 28.93
C LYS A 11 14.92 26.13 28.58
N GLN A 12 15.92 26.69 27.88
CA GLN A 12 15.91 28.08 27.42
C GLN A 12 14.89 28.32 26.30
N SER A 13 14.62 27.31 25.47
CA SER A 13 13.65 27.39 24.37
C SER A 13 12.27 26.87 24.75
N ARG A 14 12.04 26.52 26.02
CA ARG A 14 10.81 25.86 26.47
C ARG A 14 9.57 26.70 26.16
N GLU A 15 9.64 28.00 26.41
CA GLU A 15 8.52 28.93 26.18
C GLU A 15 8.18 29.04 24.68
N LYS A 16 9.20 29.15 23.82
CA LYS A 16 9.03 29.14 22.36
C LYS A 16 8.46 27.81 21.86
N ASN A 17 8.94 26.68 22.41
CA ASN A 17 8.45 25.35 22.05
C ASN A 17 7.03 25.11 22.53
N LEU A 18 6.64 25.71 23.66
CA LEU A 18 5.28 25.63 24.17
C LEU A 18 4.32 26.32 23.20
N GLU A 19 4.64 27.55 22.79
CA GLU A 19 3.79 28.30 21.87
C GLU A 19 3.74 27.67 20.47
N ALA A 20 4.90 27.31 19.91
CA ALA A 20 4.97 26.62 18.62
C ALA A 20 4.25 25.26 18.66
N GLY A 21 4.45 24.46 19.71
CA GLY A 21 3.82 23.16 19.84
C GLY A 21 2.31 23.25 20.00
N ARG A 22 1.80 24.30 20.65
CA ARG A 22 0.37 24.57 20.75
C ARG A 22 -0.22 24.93 19.39
N GLU A 23 0.41 25.82 18.65
CA GLU A 23 -0.06 26.25 17.31
C GLU A 23 -0.08 25.08 16.32
N ILE A 24 1.00 24.29 16.27
CA ILE A 24 1.07 23.12 15.38
C ILE A 24 -0.01 22.11 15.76
N LEU A 25 -0.17 21.82 17.05
CA LEU A 25 -1.17 20.84 17.50
C LEU A 25 -2.59 21.32 17.22
N GLU A 26 -2.91 22.60 17.48
CA GLU A 26 -4.22 23.18 17.17
C GLU A 26 -4.54 23.10 15.68
N HIS A 27 -3.59 23.47 14.82
CA HIS A 27 -3.76 23.42 13.37
C HIS A 27 -4.08 22.01 12.85
N GLU A 28 -3.40 20.98 13.37
CA GLU A 28 -3.65 19.60 12.96
C GLU A 28 -4.93 19.00 13.56
N LEU A 29 -5.31 19.41 14.78
CA LEU A 29 -6.55 18.95 15.42
C LEU A 29 -7.80 19.43 14.70
N VAL A 30 -7.78 20.68 14.21
CA VAL A 30 -8.90 21.24 13.43
C VAL A 30 -9.18 20.40 12.18
N LYS A 31 -8.17 19.82 11.54
CA LYS A 31 -8.34 18.98 10.34
C LYS A 31 -9.12 17.70 10.60
N ILE A 32 -9.07 17.18 11.81
CA ILE A 32 -9.80 15.98 12.23
C ILE A 32 -11.08 16.32 13.01
N GLY A 33 -11.47 17.59 13.08
CA GLY A 33 -12.63 18.03 13.85
C GLY A 33 -12.48 17.94 15.37
N ALA A 34 -11.25 17.80 15.87
CA ALA A 34 -10.95 17.74 17.31
C ALA A 34 -10.49 19.09 17.84
N THR A 35 -10.52 19.25 19.16
CA THR A 35 -10.09 20.48 19.85
C THR A 35 -8.89 20.24 20.77
N LEU A 36 -8.20 21.31 21.17
CA LEU A 36 -7.12 21.23 22.15
C LEU A 36 -7.57 20.56 23.46
N LYS A 37 -8.83 20.73 23.87
CA LYS A 37 -9.39 20.08 25.06
C LYS A 37 -9.43 18.55 24.93
N ASP A 38 -9.69 18.05 23.73
CA ASP A 38 -9.66 16.61 23.46
C ASP A 38 -8.24 16.07 23.58
N ALA A 39 -7.24 16.83 23.07
CA ALA A 39 -5.84 16.48 23.25
C ALA A 39 -5.42 16.46 24.73
N GLU A 40 -5.84 17.46 25.50
CA GLU A 40 -5.59 17.52 26.94
C GLU A 40 -6.25 16.36 27.70
N HIS A 41 -7.41 15.88 27.25
CA HIS A 41 -8.09 14.77 27.91
C HIS A 41 -7.48 13.40 27.54
N TYR A 42 -7.19 13.18 26.26
CA TYR A 42 -6.81 11.85 25.76
C TYR A 42 -5.29 11.62 25.66
N ALA A 43 -4.51 12.66 25.33
CA ALA A 43 -3.08 12.48 25.06
C ALA A 43 -2.23 12.34 26.34
N LEU A 44 -2.64 12.95 27.46
CA LEU A 44 -1.83 12.97 28.68
C LEU A 44 -1.46 11.56 29.18
N LYS A 45 -2.47 10.68 29.29
CA LYS A 45 -2.28 9.31 29.77
C LYS A 45 -1.50 8.44 28.78
N ARG A 46 -1.69 8.63 27.47
CA ARG A 46 -1.07 7.79 26.42
C ARG A 46 0.40 8.08 26.20
N PHE A 47 0.79 9.35 26.34
CA PHE A 47 2.16 9.83 26.11
C PHE A 47 2.94 10.06 27.40
N ASN A 48 2.37 9.68 28.56
CA ASN A 48 3.01 9.76 29.86
C ASN A 48 3.49 11.18 30.21
N VAL A 49 2.67 12.18 29.87
CA VAL A 49 2.88 13.60 30.20
C VAL A 49 1.87 14.03 31.25
N ASN A 50 2.32 14.83 32.23
CA ASN A 50 1.50 15.14 33.40
C ASN A 50 0.69 16.42 33.21
N THR A 51 1.10 17.29 32.28
CA THR A 51 0.48 18.59 32.04
C THR A 51 0.29 18.85 30.55
N PRO A 52 -0.73 19.64 30.16
CA PRO A 52 -0.91 20.13 28.79
C PRO A 52 0.35 20.83 28.25
N ASP A 53 0.98 21.66 29.09
CA ASP A 53 2.21 22.36 28.73
C ASP A 53 3.35 21.40 28.33
N GLU A 54 3.49 20.27 29.02
CA GLU A 54 4.49 19.26 28.66
C GLU A 54 4.17 18.59 27.32
N LEU A 55 2.88 18.40 27.01
CA LEU A 55 2.44 17.91 25.72
C LEU A 55 2.84 18.90 24.61
N TYR A 56 2.51 20.19 24.78
CA TYR A 56 2.83 21.24 23.80
C TYR A 56 4.34 21.40 23.62
N VAL A 57 5.09 21.49 24.72
CA VAL A 57 6.56 21.55 24.68
C VAL A 57 7.14 20.33 23.96
N GLY A 58 6.60 19.12 24.20
CA GLY A 58 7.05 17.89 23.54
C GLY A 58 6.79 17.89 22.04
N VAL A 59 5.67 18.47 21.58
CA VAL A 59 5.39 18.65 20.15
C VAL A 59 6.32 19.69 19.54
N GLY A 60 6.47 20.85 20.17
CA GLY A 60 7.32 21.94 19.66
C GLY A 60 8.81 21.62 19.69
N SER A 61 9.27 20.77 20.61
CA SER A 61 10.65 20.27 20.64
C SER A 61 10.90 19.11 19.68
N GLY A 62 9.83 18.51 19.13
CA GLY A 62 9.89 17.30 18.30
C GLY A 62 10.15 16.01 19.08
N ASP A 63 10.13 16.05 20.42
CA ASP A 63 10.25 14.84 21.26
C ASP A 63 8.98 13.96 21.12
N LEU A 64 7.81 14.56 20.88
CA LEU A 64 6.57 13.87 20.54
C LEU A 64 6.23 14.06 19.06
N ARG A 65 5.93 12.95 18.38
CA ARG A 65 5.54 12.99 16.96
C ARG A 65 4.07 13.38 16.84
N ILE A 66 3.81 14.51 16.20
CA ILE A 66 2.45 15.02 16.01
C ILE A 66 1.49 14.01 15.37
N ASN A 67 1.92 13.30 14.32
CA ASN A 67 1.08 12.30 13.65
C ASN A 67 0.60 11.19 14.59
N GLN A 68 1.41 10.81 15.59
CA GLN A 68 1.00 9.80 16.57
C GLN A 68 -0.09 10.33 17.51
N ILE A 69 0.01 11.61 17.90
CA ILE A 69 -0.98 12.28 18.74
C ILE A 69 -2.29 12.43 17.98
N ILE A 70 -2.23 12.94 16.74
CA ILE A 70 -3.40 13.14 15.88
C ILE A 70 -4.10 11.82 15.59
N ASN A 71 -3.38 10.75 15.23
CA ASN A 71 -3.99 9.44 14.98
C ASN A 71 -4.68 8.88 16.24
N HIS A 72 -4.09 9.08 17.41
CA HIS A 72 -4.68 8.63 18.67
C HIS A 72 -5.98 9.38 18.99
N ILE A 73 -5.97 10.71 18.83
CA ILE A 73 -7.15 11.54 19.07
C ILE A 73 -8.22 11.27 18.02
N ASN A 74 -7.84 11.14 16.74
CA ASN A 74 -8.75 10.84 15.65
C ASN A 74 -9.48 9.51 15.91
N ALA A 75 -8.79 8.46 16.34
CA ALA A 75 -9.41 7.17 16.67
C ALA A 75 -10.41 7.23 17.85
N LEU A 76 -10.33 8.26 18.70
CA LEU A 76 -11.21 8.44 19.85
C LEU A 76 -12.39 9.38 19.55
N VAL A 77 -12.15 10.42 18.76
CA VAL A 77 -13.13 11.47 18.39
C VAL A 77 -13.96 11.00 17.19
N ASN A 78 -13.29 10.57 16.13
CA ASN A 78 -13.90 9.97 14.96
C ASN A 78 -13.76 8.47 15.09
N LYS A 79 -14.66 7.85 15.87
CA LYS A 79 -14.85 6.40 15.76
C LYS A 79 -15.20 6.13 14.30
N PRO A 80 -14.32 5.48 13.53
CA PRO A 80 -14.67 5.13 12.16
C PRO A 80 -15.90 4.26 12.25
N THR A 81 -16.83 4.41 11.32
CA THR A 81 -17.88 3.40 11.19
C THR A 81 -17.21 2.06 10.85
N ALA A 82 -17.85 0.94 11.16
CA ALA A 82 -17.29 -0.39 10.86
C ALA A 82 -16.90 -0.56 9.38
N GLU A 83 -17.52 0.21 8.48
CA GLU A 83 -17.21 0.26 7.04
C GLU A 83 -15.86 0.94 6.73
N GLU A 84 -15.47 1.98 7.47
CA GLU A 84 -14.19 2.68 7.26
C GLU A 84 -13.01 1.86 7.81
N GLU A 85 -13.22 1.07 8.87
CA GLU A 85 -12.20 0.12 9.36
C GLU A 85 -11.94 -1.02 8.36
N ASP A 86 -12.99 -1.54 7.72
CA ASP A 86 -12.88 -2.59 6.70
C ASP A 86 -12.14 -2.09 5.46
N GLN A 87 -12.45 -0.86 5.02
CA GLN A 87 -11.78 -0.25 3.87
C GLN A 87 -10.27 0.00 4.14
N GLN A 88 -9.91 0.49 5.33
CA GLN A 88 -8.49 0.64 5.70
C GLN A 88 -7.75 -0.68 5.89
N ALA A 89 -8.46 -1.75 6.29
CA ALA A 89 -7.88 -3.09 6.36
C ALA A 89 -7.61 -3.64 4.95
N LEU A 90 -8.54 -3.44 4.01
CA LEU A 90 -8.40 -3.82 2.60
C LEU A 90 -7.22 -3.10 1.92
N GLU A 91 -7.06 -1.78 2.13
CA GLU A 91 -5.92 -1.02 1.59
C GLU A 91 -4.57 -1.54 2.11
N LYS A 92 -4.48 -1.84 3.41
CA LYS A 92 -3.25 -2.41 4.00
C LYS A 92 -2.90 -3.80 3.47
N LEU A 93 -3.91 -4.61 3.14
CA LEU A 93 -3.71 -5.92 2.51
C LEU A 93 -3.19 -5.75 1.07
N GLN A 94 -3.73 -4.81 0.31
CA GLN A 94 -3.26 -4.51 -1.05
C GLN A 94 -1.81 -3.98 -1.05
N GLU A 95 -1.44 -3.11 -0.10
CA GLU A 95 -0.05 -2.64 0.04
C GLU A 95 0.92 -3.76 0.44
N ALA A 96 0.47 -4.74 1.22
CA ALA A 96 1.26 -5.93 1.57
C ALA A 96 1.45 -6.87 0.37
N GLU A 97 0.42 -6.99 -0.48
CA GLU A 97 0.49 -7.77 -1.72
C GLU A 97 1.46 -7.15 -2.73
N HIS A 98 1.55 -5.81 -2.77
CA HIS A 98 2.51 -5.09 -3.63
C HIS A 98 3.96 -5.12 -3.13
N LYS A 99 4.19 -5.40 -1.83
CA LYS A 99 5.52 -5.48 -1.22
C LYS A 99 6.05 -6.89 -1.02
N ALA A 100 5.21 -7.91 -1.16
CA ALA A 100 5.73 -9.27 -1.29
C ALA A 100 6.54 -9.34 -2.59
N PRO A 101 7.84 -9.67 -2.56
CA PRO A 101 8.50 -10.08 -3.79
C PRO A 101 7.67 -11.25 -4.30
N ALA A 102 7.17 -11.15 -5.52
CA ALA A 102 6.46 -12.22 -6.19
C ALA A 102 7.41 -13.43 -6.27
N GLN A 103 7.49 -14.21 -5.20
CA GLN A 103 7.93 -15.58 -5.23
C GLN A 103 6.78 -16.38 -5.82
N SER A 104 6.38 -16.01 -7.05
CA SER A 104 5.87 -17.01 -7.95
C SER A 104 7.03 -17.96 -8.15
N ARG A 105 7.05 -19.05 -7.37
CA ARG A 105 7.60 -20.31 -7.87
C ARG A 105 7.12 -20.39 -9.32
N PRO A 106 8.01 -20.57 -10.31
CA PRO A 106 7.53 -20.78 -11.67
C PRO A 106 6.57 -21.95 -11.57
N LYS A 107 5.27 -21.68 -11.75
CA LYS A 107 4.26 -22.72 -11.91
C LYS A 107 4.70 -23.40 -13.19
N LYS A 108 5.49 -24.45 -13.03
CA LYS A 108 5.82 -25.34 -14.14
C LYS A 108 4.47 -25.73 -14.73
N ASP A 109 4.34 -25.47 -16.02
CA ASP A 109 3.27 -26.01 -16.85
C ASP A 109 1.89 -25.38 -16.68
N ALA A 110 1.82 -24.05 -16.59
CA ALA A 110 0.54 -23.35 -16.75
C ALA A 110 0.02 -23.41 -18.20
N VAL A 111 0.91 -23.25 -19.18
CA VAL A 111 0.58 -23.19 -20.61
C VAL A 111 1.59 -23.99 -21.41
N VAL A 112 1.10 -24.87 -22.27
CA VAL A 112 1.88 -25.70 -23.21
C VAL A 112 1.69 -25.13 -24.62
N VAL A 113 2.77 -24.96 -25.36
CA VAL A 113 2.76 -24.34 -26.69
C VAL A 113 3.23 -25.39 -27.70
N GLU A 114 2.39 -25.77 -28.66
CA GLU A 114 2.70 -26.82 -29.65
C GLU A 114 3.33 -28.12 -29.06
N GLY A 115 2.93 -28.51 -27.85
CA GLY A 115 3.46 -29.70 -27.17
C GLY A 115 4.84 -29.53 -26.51
N VAL A 116 5.41 -28.31 -26.53
CA VAL A 116 6.63 -27.95 -25.82
C VAL A 116 6.26 -27.26 -24.50
N ASP A 117 6.83 -27.76 -23.40
CA ASP A 117 6.70 -27.20 -22.06
C ASP A 117 7.82 -26.19 -21.75
N ASN A 118 7.66 -25.45 -20.64
CA ASN A 118 8.71 -24.58 -20.09
C ASN A 118 9.22 -23.43 -20.99
N LEU A 119 8.37 -22.91 -21.88
CA LEU A 119 8.65 -21.65 -22.60
C LEU A 119 8.34 -20.42 -21.72
N MET A 120 8.99 -19.30 -22.02
CA MET A 120 8.69 -18.02 -21.38
C MET A 120 7.32 -17.53 -21.86
N THR A 121 6.28 -17.79 -21.07
CA THR A 121 4.89 -17.39 -21.35
C THR A 121 4.39 -16.43 -20.27
N HIS A 122 3.44 -15.57 -20.64
CA HIS A 122 2.70 -14.72 -19.70
C HIS A 122 1.27 -14.52 -20.17
N LEU A 123 0.33 -14.34 -19.24
CA LEU A 123 -1.08 -14.09 -19.55
C LEU A 123 -1.30 -12.63 -19.94
N ALA A 124 -2.08 -12.39 -21.00
CA ALA A 124 -2.38 -11.05 -21.48
C ALA A 124 -3.29 -10.29 -20.50
N ARG A 125 -3.02 -8.98 -20.31
CA ARG A 125 -3.80 -8.12 -19.41
C ARG A 125 -5.15 -7.69 -19.99
N CYS A 126 -5.33 -7.76 -21.31
CA CYS A 126 -6.54 -7.30 -22.00
C CYS A 126 -7.72 -8.27 -21.81
N CYS A 127 -7.47 -9.58 -21.77
CA CYS A 127 -8.52 -10.60 -21.64
C CYS A 127 -8.36 -11.53 -20.42
N GLN A 128 -7.23 -11.45 -19.70
CA GLN A 128 -6.95 -12.20 -18.46
C GLN A 128 -7.46 -13.66 -18.49
N PRO A 129 -6.96 -14.48 -19.42
CA PRO A 129 -7.51 -15.81 -19.67
C PRO A 129 -7.37 -16.72 -18.45
N ILE A 130 -8.41 -17.50 -18.17
CA ILE A 130 -8.48 -18.43 -17.04
C ILE A 130 -8.47 -19.89 -17.50
N PRO A 131 -8.11 -20.85 -16.63
CA PRO A 131 -8.09 -22.26 -16.99
C PRO A 131 -9.48 -22.74 -17.42
N GLY A 132 -9.52 -23.37 -18.60
CA GLY A 132 -10.76 -23.78 -19.24
C GLY A 132 -11.21 -22.85 -20.36
N ASP A 133 -10.66 -21.64 -20.44
CA ASP A 133 -10.83 -20.79 -21.63
C ASP A 133 -10.05 -21.36 -22.81
N ASP A 134 -10.60 -21.22 -24.02
CA ASP A 134 -9.84 -21.43 -25.24
C ASP A 134 -8.79 -20.33 -25.37
N ILE A 135 -7.51 -20.72 -25.45
CA ILE A 135 -6.37 -19.80 -25.47
C ILE A 135 -5.54 -19.92 -26.75
N CYS A 136 -4.91 -18.82 -27.12
CA CYS A 136 -4.00 -18.72 -28.25
C CYS A 136 -2.80 -17.85 -27.88
N GLY A 137 -1.62 -18.24 -28.35
CA GLY A 137 -0.37 -17.55 -28.08
C GLY A 137 -0.01 -16.56 -29.18
N TYR A 138 0.63 -15.47 -28.79
CA TYR A 138 1.27 -14.53 -29.71
C TYR A 138 2.72 -14.30 -29.32
N ILE A 139 3.64 -14.55 -30.24
CA ILE A 139 5.08 -14.39 -30.03
C ILE A 139 5.40 -12.89 -29.95
N THR A 140 5.85 -12.39 -28.79
CA THR A 140 6.24 -10.99 -28.59
C THR A 140 7.74 -10.77 -28.84
N GLN A 141 8.15 -9.54 -29.11
CA GLN A 141 9.57 -9.20 -29.22
C GLN A 141 10.18 -9.06 -27.82
N GLY A 142 10.97 -10.07 -27.42
CA GLY A 142 11.80 -10.04 -26.21
C GLY A 142 11.08 -10.33 -24.88
N ARG A 143 9.76 -10.56 -24.87
CA ARG A 143 8.99 -10.92 -23.66
C ARG A 143 8.39 -12.33 -23.70
N GLY A 144 8.84 -13.16 -24.65
CA GLY A 144 8.30 -14.50 -24.86
C GLY A 144 6.92 -14.50 -25.51
N ILE A 145 6.05 -15.42 -25.11
CA ILE A 145 4.72 -15.60 -25.70
C ILE A 145 3.66 -14.96 -24.79
N SER A 146 2.84 -14.08 -25.36
CA SER A 146 1.65 -13.51 -24.71
C SER A 146 0.47 -14.45 -24.97
N VAL A 147 -0.19 -14.91 -23.91
CA VAL A 147 -1.33 -15.83 -23.99
C VAL A 147 -2.61 -15.03 -23.91
N HIS A 148 -3.40 -15.09 -24.98
CA HIS A 148 -4.70 -14.43 -25.11
C HIS A 148 -5.83 -15.48 -25.13
N ARG A 149 -7.06 -15.03 -24.88
CA ARG A 149 -8.25 -15.82 -25.18
C ARG A 149 -8.48 -15.83 -26.69
N SER A 150 -8.97 -16.94 -27.24
CA SER A 150 -9.11 -17.14 -28.68
C SER A 150 -10.08 -16.14 -29.36
N ASP A 151 -10.99 -15.52 -28.60
CA ASP A 151 -11.97 -14.51 -29.02
C ASP A 151 -11.57 -13.07 -28.66
N CYS A 152 -10.31 -12.81 -28.27
CA CYS A 152 -9.85 -11.49 -27.85
C CYS A 152 -9.70 -10.52 -29.04
N GLU A 153 -10.32 -9.34 -28.96
CA GLU A 153 -10.21 -8.29 -30.01
C GLU A 153 -8.76 -7.88 -30.30
N GLN A 154 -7.95 -7.68 -29.25
CA GLN A 154 -6.53 -7.36 -29.40
C GLN A 154 -5.74 -8.48 -30.07
N LEU A 155 -6.11 -9.74 -29.84
CA LEU A 155 -5.47 -10.88 -30.51
C LEU A 155 -5.81 -10.86 -32.01
N GLU A 156 -7.04 -10.52 -32.36
CA GLU A 156 -7.48 -10.42 -33.76
C GLU A 156 -6.73 -9.31 -34.51
N GLU A 157 -6.55 -8.13 -33.88
CA GLU A 157 -5.70 -7.07 -34.42
C GLU A 157 -4.26 -7.57 -34.67
N LEU A 158 -3.67 -8.27 -33.71
CA LEU A 158 -2.31 -8.82 -33.83
C LEU A 158 -2.22 -9.89 -34.93
N ARG A 159 -3.25 -10.72 -35.07
CA ARG A 159 -3.38 -11.72 -36.14
C ARG A 159 -3.44 -11.07 -37.52
N HIS A 160 -4.11 -9.93 -37.67
CA HIS A 160 -4.13 -9.17 -38.92
C HIS A 160 -2.77 -8.56 -39.27
N HIS A 161 -2.02 -8.09 -38.26
CA HIS A 161 -0.73 -7.44 -38.47
C HIS A 161 0.43 -8.41 -38.72
N ALA A 162 0.47 -9.54 -38.00
CA ALA A 162 1.55 -10.51 -38.07
C ALA A 162 1.02 -11.93 -37.79
N PRO A 163 0.32 -12.55 -38.75
CA PRO A 163 -0.31 -13.86 -38.56
C PRO A 163 0.70 -14.97 -38.29
N GLU A 164 1.94 -14.85 -38.78
CA GLU A 164 3.03 -15.81 -38.58
C GLU A 164 3.52 -15.89 -37.12
N ARG A 165 3.11 -14.94 -36.28
CA ARG A 165 3.46 -14.89 -34.85
C ARG A 165 2.38 -15.48 -33.95
N ILE A 166 1.27 -15.93 -34.52
CA ILE A 166 0.20 -16.64 -33.82
C ILE A 166 0.62 -18.10 -33.65
N ILE A 167 0.46 -18.64 -32.46
CA ILE A 167 0.84 -20.00 -32.13
C ILE A 167 -0.22 -20.68 -31.27
N ASP A 168 -0.44 -21.97 -31.51
CA ASP A 168 -1.42 -22.74 -30.77
C ASP A 168 -0.91 -23.07 -29.36
N THR A 169 -1.78 -22.82 -28.38
CA THR A 169 -1.47 -23.01 -26.96
C THR A 169 -2.61 -23.70 -26.26
N VAL A 170 -2.28 -24.53 -25.27
CA VAL A 170 -3.26 -25.23 -24.42
C VAL A 170 -2.88 -25.09 -22.96
N TRP A 171 -3.86 -25.19 -22.08
CA TRP A 171 -3.62 -25.23 -20.64
C TRP A 171 -2.88 -26.52 -20.27
N GLY A 172 -1.86 -26.40 -19.43
CA GLY A 172 -1.15 -27.56 -18.90
C GLY A 172 -1.99 -28.32 -17.87
N SER A 173 -1.84 -29.64 -17.84
CA SER A 173 -2.60 -30.56 -16.98
C SER A 173 -2.35 -30.40 -15.47
N GLY A 174 -1.39 -29.57 -15.07
CA GLY A 174 -1.06 -29.26 -13.67
C GLY A 174 -1.64 -27.94 -13.13
N PHE A 175 -2.32 -27.14 -13.96
CA PHE A 175 -2.87 -25.86 -13.51
C PHE A 175 -4.27 -26.05 -12.90
N VAL A 176 -4.31 -26.34 -11.61
CA VAL A 176 -5.53 -26.18 -10.80
C VAL A 176 -5.50 -24.76 -10.26
N GLY A 177 -6.47 -23.94 -10.68
CA GLY A 177 -6.64 -22.58 -10.17
C GLY A 177 -6.64 -22.58 -8.64
N SER A 178 -5.94 -21.62 -8.05
CA SER A 178 -6.02 -21.32 -6.61
C SER A 178 -7.07 -20.26 -6.40
#